data_AF-A0A644YNI1-F1
#
_entry.id   AF-A0A644YNI1-F1
#
_cell.length_a   1.000
_cell.length_b   1.000
_cell.length_c   1.000
_cell.angle_alpha   90.00
_cell.angle_beta   90.00
_cell.angle_gamma   90.00
#
_symmetry.space_group_name_H-M   'P 1'
#
loop_
_entity.id
_entity.type
_entity.pdbx_description
1 polymer ?
#
loop_
_entity_poly.entity_id
_entity_poly.type
_entity_poly.pdbx_seq_one_letter_code
_entity_poly.pdbx_strand_id
1 'polypeptide(L)'
;MRQHYPEQRPGFLFSRSERIAHPFISLETGQAMLVEQLALKSALEQCKRQLHELQEKHDALLKQSTMIPACAQCPTSDRAEATYLNIIGGMLDLMLGQSPSGTPYSSFKTQEAVVSAMVAHHSGAMGIAERTLNGKFATARRRLRSATV
;
A
#
# COMPACT_ATOMS: atom_id res chain seq x y z
N MET A 1 -62.47 -33.89 35.47
CA MET A 1 -61.58 -32.71 35.56
C MET A 1 -60.97 -32.44 34.20
N ARG A 2 -61.06 -31.18 33.74
CA ARG A 2 -60.76 -30.74 32.37
C ARG A 2 -59.29 -30.94 32.00
N GLN A 3 -59.03 -31.82 31.03
CA GLN A 3 -57.76 -31.89 30.30
C GLN A 3 -57.94 -31.14 28.98
N HIS A 4 -57.84 -29.80 29.00
CA HIS A 4 -57.75 -29.03 27.76
C HIS A 4 -56.27 -28.73 27.52
N TYR A 5 -55.66 -29.43 26.58
CA TYR A 5 -54.31 -29.13 26.10
C TYR A 5 -54.44 -28.13 24.94
N PRO A 6 -54.08 -26.84 25.12
CA PRO A 6 -54.23 -25.80 24.09
C PRO A 6 -53.46 -26.11 22.79
N GLU A 7 -52.52 -27.05 22.85
CA GLU A 7 -51.69 -27.50 21.73
C GLU A 7 -52.34 -28.59 20.85
N GLN A 8 -53.45 -29.21 21.31
CA GLN A 8 -54.13 -30.25 20.53
C GLN A 8 -55.17 -29.61 19.59
N ARG A 9 -54.97 -29.78 18.27
CA ARG A 9 -55.91 -29.37 17.21
C ARG A 9 -56.74 -30.57 16.74
N PRO A 10 -57.90 -30.86 17.34
CA PRO A 10 -58.69 -32.03 16.98
C PRO A 10 -59.32 -31.88 15.59
N GLY A 11 -59.45 -33.02 14.89
CA GLY A 11 -59.82 -33.04 13.48
C GLY A 11 -61.22 -32.60 13.10
N PHE A 12 -62.11 -32.43 14.08
CA PHE A 12 -63.48 -31.94 13.86
C PHE A 12 -63.58 -30.41 13.91
N LEU A 13 -62.61 -29.72 14.52
CA LEU A 13 -62.56 -28.26 14.59
C LEU A 13 -61.58 -27.66 13.58
N PHE A 14 -60.54 -28.41 13.22
CA PHE A 14 -59.46 -27.94 12.37
C PHE A 14 -59.32 -28.81 11.13
N SER A 15 -59.26 -28.16 9.97
CA SER A 15 -58.98 -28.79 8.68
C SER A 15 -57.63 -29.52 8.69
N ARG A 16 -57.40 -30.41 7.72
CA ARG A 16 -56.10 -31.10 7.57
C ARG A 16 -54.95 -30.09 7.43
N SER A 17 -55.15 -29.01 6.70
CA SER A 17 -54.19 -27.91 6.55
C SER A 17 -53.86 -27.20 7.87
N GLU A 18 -54.85 -26.89 8.70
CA GLU A 18 -54.65 -26.20 9.99
C GLU A 18 -54.00 -27.10 11.05
N ARG A 19 -54.17 -28.42 10.93
CA ARG A 19 -53.49 -29.40 11.79
C ARG A 19 -52.04 -29.65 11.39
N ILE A 20 -51.69 -29.47 10.11
CA ILE A 20 -50.32 -29.61 9.59
C ILE A 20 -49.53 -28.30 9.74
N ALA A 21 -50.20 -27.15 9.75
CA ALA A 21 -49.58 -25.87 10.07
C ALA A 21 -49.02 -25.89 11.50
N HIS A 22 -47.71 -25.66 11.65
CA HIS A 22 -47.06 -25.68 12.96
C HIS A 22 -47.75 -24.68 13.91
N PRO A 23 -48.01 -25.04 15.18
CA PRO A 23 -48.64 -24.17 16.17
C PRO A 23 -47.94 -22.82 16.39
N PHE A 24 -46.71 -22.66 15.91
CA PHE A 24 -45.72 -21.76 16.47
C PHE A 24 -45.22 -20.64 15.54
N ILE A 25 -45.70 -20.49 14.30
CA ILE A 25 -45.46 -19.21 13.59
C ILE A 25 -46.48 -18.21 14.15
N SER A 26 -46.20 -17.74 15.37
CA SER A 26 -47.01 -16.72 16.03
C SER A 26 -46.89 -15.41 15.26
N LEU A 27 -47.88 -14.54 15.41
CA LEU A 27 -47.83 -13.18 14.87
C LEU A 27 -46.55 -12.46 15.32
N GLU A 28 -46.12 -12.70 16.55
CA GLU A 28 -44.89 -12.17 17.13
C GLU A 28 -43.64 -12.66 16.40
N THR A 29 -43.54 -13.95 16.06
CA THR A 29 -42.45 -14.49 15.25
C THR A 29 -42.42 -13.84 13.86
N GLY A 30 -43.58 -13.65 13.24
CA GLY A 30 -43.68 -12.94 11.96
C GLY A 30 -43.23 -11.49 12.05
N GLN A 31 -43.61 -10.77 13.11
CA GLN A 31 -43.18 -9.40 13.37
C GLN A 31 -41.66 -9.33 13.61
N ALA A 32 -41.10 -10.25 14.39
CA ALA A 32 -39.66 -10.32 14.64
C ALA A 32 -38.87 -10.56 13.34
N MET A 33 -39.33 -11.48 12.49
CA MET A 33 -38.71 -11.72 11.17
C MET A 33 -38.79 -10.50 10.24
N LEU A 34 -39.89 -9.73 10.30
CA LEU A 34 -40.02 -8.49 9.52
C LEU A 34 -39.04 -7.41 10.01
N VAL A 35 -38.89 -7.25 11.33
CA VAL A 35 -37.92 -6.31 11.92
C VAL A 35 -36.50 -6.69 11.52
N GLU A 36 -36.16 -7.98 11.61
CA GLU A 36 -34.85 -8.49 11.19
C GLU A 36 -34.61 -8.27 9.69
N GLN A 37 -35.61 -8.53 8.84
CA GLN A 37 -35.49 -8.28 7.41
C GLN A 37 -35.24 -6.79 7.11
N LEU A 38 -35.93 -5.88 7.81
CA LEU A 38 -35.72 -4.43 7.66
C LEU A 38 -34.34 -4.00 8.15
N ALA A 39 -33.86 -4.56 9.26
CA ALA A 39 -32.52 -4.31 9.78
C ALA A 39 -31.42 -4.82 8.83
N LEU A 40 -31.58 -6.02 8.26
CA LEU A 40 -30.65 -6.55 7.27
C LEU A 40 -30.63 -5.71 5.98
N LYS A 41 -31.80 -5.27 5.51
CA LYS A 41 -31.90 -4.37 4.35
C LYS A 41 -31.18 -3.05 4.61
N SER A 42 -31.35 -2.44 5.78
CA SER A 42 -30.68 -1.18 6.12
C SER A 42 -29.16 -1.35 6.23
N ALA A 43 -28.69 -2.44 6.83
CA ALA A 43 -27.26 -2.77 6.93
C ALA A 43 -26.63 -3.00 5.55
N LEU A 44 -27.35 -3.70 4.65
CA LEU A 44 -26.90 -3.94 3.29
C LEU A 44 -26.76 -2.62 2.50
N GLU A 45 -27.75 -1.73 2.59
CA GLU A 45 -27.68 -0.40 1.95
C GLU A 45 -26.59 0.49 2.57
N GLN A 46 -26.27 0.34 3.85
CA GLN A 46 -25.11 1.01 4.45
C GLN A 46 -23.79 0.45 3.90
N CYS A 47 -23.64 -0.87 3.82
CA CYS A 47 -22.44 -1.50 3.28
C CYS A 47 -22.20 -1.12 1.82
N LYS A 48 -23.25 -1.10 0.98
CA LYS A 48 -23.17 -0.62 -0.41
C LYS A 48 -22.66 0.81 -0.50
N ARG A 49 -23.16 1.72 0.35
CA ARG A 49 -22.69 3.12 0.39
C ARG A 49 -21.21 3.20 0.77
N GLN A 50 -20.77 2.44 1.77
CA GLN A 50 -19.35 2.39 2.16
C GLN A 50 -18.45 1.85 1.06
N LEU A 51 -18.90 0.82 0.34
CA LEU A 51 -18.17 0.30 -0.82
C LEU A 51 -18.05 1.33 -1.93
N HIS A 52 -19.14 2.05 -2.24
CA HIS A 52 -19.11 3.10 -3.25
C HIS A 52 -18.14 4.22 -2.86
N GLU A 53 -18.16 4.66 -1.60
CA GLU A 53 -17.24 5.68 -1.09
C GLU A 53 -15.77 5.22 -1.15
N LEU A 54 -15.49 3.96 -0.78
CA LEU A 54 -14.16 3.38 -0.90
C LEU A 54 -13.71 3.27 -2.35
N GLN A 55 -14.61 2.90 -3.25
CA GLN A 55 -14.32 2.79 -4.68
C GLN A 55 -14.00 4.17 -5.28
N GLU A 56 -14.78 5.20 -4.95
CA GLU A 56 -14.49 6.59 -5.35
C GLU A 56 -13.13 7.07 -4.84
N LYS A 57 -12.81 6.78 -3.56
CA LYS A 57 -11.49 7.09 -2.99
C LYS A 57 -10.38 6.35 -3.71
N HIS A 58 -10.57 5.07 -4.02
CA HIS A 58 -9.61 4.26 -4.76
C HIS A 58 -9.37 4.82 -6.16
N ASP A 59 -10.44 5.15 -6.89
CA ASP A 59 -10.35 5.73 -8.23
C ASP A 59 -9.69 7.11 -8.20
N ALA A 60 -9.94 7.92 -7.18
CA ALA A 60 -9.28 9.21 -6.97
C ALA A 60 -7.77 9.03 -6.72
N LEU A 61 -7.38 8.07 -5.87
CA LEU A 61 -5.98 7.74 -5.62
C LEU A 61 -5.29 7.21 -6.87
N LEU A 62 -5.95 6.34 -7.65
CA LEU A 62 -5.42 5.86 -8.93
C LEU A 62 -5.17 7.03 -9.89
N LYS A 63 -6.14 7.94 -10.05
CA LYS A 63 -5.95 9.14 -10.88
C LYS A 63 -4.78 10.01 -10.41
N GLN A 64 -4.65 10.23 -9.11
CA GLN A 64 -3.48 10.93 -8.54
C GLN A 64 -2.18 10.19 -8.85
N SER A 65 -2.15 8.87 -8.72
CA SER A 65 -0.97 8.05 -9.02
C SER A 65 -0.59 8.06 -10.50
N THR A 66 -1.55 8.19 -11.41
CA THR A 66 -1.28 8.33 -12.86
C THR A 66 -0.80 9.73 -13.24
N MET A 67 -1.13 10.75 -12.44
CA MET A 67 -0.64 12.13 -12.64
C MET A 67 0.75 12.35 -12.03
N ILE A 68 1.15 11.54 -11.05
CA ILE A 68 2.54 11.43 -10.64
C ILE A 68 3.22 10.55 -11.69
N PRO A 69 4.08 11.08 -12.57
CA PRO A 69 4.72 10.24 -13.58
C PRO A 69 5.38 9.07 -12.85
N ALA A 70 5.12 7.86 -13.35
CA ALA A 70 5.58 6.59 -12.82
C ALA A 70 7.11 6.60 -12.64
N CYS A 71 7.59 7.14 -11.53
CA CYS A 71 8.84 6.73 -10.95
C CYS A 71 8.58 5.31 -10.44
N ALA A 72 8.89 4.33 -11.28
CA ALA A 72 9.03 2.92 -10.94
C ALA A 72 10.16 2.73 -9.93
N GLN A 73 9.97 3.27 -8.73
CA GLN A 73 10.90 3.18 -7.63
C GLN A 73 10.03 2.89 -6.42
N CYS A 74 10.00 1.62 -5.99
CA CYS A 74 9.89 1.38 -4.57
C CYS A 74 10.85 2.38 -3.90
N PRO A 75 10.42 3.21 -2.95
CA PRO A 75 11.36 4.08 -2.27
C PRO A 75 12.41 3.14 -1.70
N THR A 76 13.63 3.19 -2.24
CA THR A 76 14.76 2.61 -1.53
C THR A 76 14.67 3.24 -0.17
N SER A 77 14.40 2.44 0.87
CA SER A 77 14.27 2.96 2.24
C SER A 77 15.35 4.00 2.48
N ASP A 78 15.06 5.07 3.22
CA ASP A 78 16.04 6.13 3.52
C ASP A 78 17.40 5.56 3.97
N ARG A 79 17.37 4.39 4.64
CA ARG A 79 18.54 3.57 5.00
C ARG A 79 19.31 3.02 3.78
N ALA A 80 18.62 2.46 2.80
CA ALA A 80 19.23 1.94 1.58
C ALA A 80 19.82 3.08 0.73
N GLU A 81 19.11 4.20 0.56
CA GLU A 81 19.68 5.36 -0.14
C GLU A 81 20.93 5.89 0.60
N ALA A 82 20.87 5.98 1.93
CA ALA A 82 22.04 6.36 2.73
C ALA A 82 23.23 5.44 2.50
N THR A 83 22.97 4.13 2.46
CA THR A 83 24.00 3.11 2.23
C THR A 83 24.66 3.30 0.87
N TYR A 84 23.87 3.47 -0.21
CA TYR A 84 24.43 3.71 -1.54
C TYR A 84 25.22 5.02 -1.63
N LEU A 85 24.73 6.10 -1.02
CA LEU A 85 25.45 7.37 -0.99
C LEU A 85 26.79 7.26 -0.24
N ASN A 86 26.84 6.51 0.85
CA ASN A 86 28.09 6.27 1.58
C ASN A 86 29.08 5.45 0.75
N ILE A 87 28.61 4.40 0.08
CA ILE A 87 29.44 3.59 -0.82
C ILE A 87 29.98 4.45 -1.97
N ILE A 88 29.13 5.22 -2.65
CA ILE A 88 29.53 6.12 -3.74
C ILE A 88 30.54 7.16 -3.24
N GLY A 89 30.28 7.76 -2.08
CA GLY A 89 31.21 8.71 -1.47
C GLY A 89 32.57 8.08 -1.20
N GLY A 90 32.60 6.86 -0.64
CA GLY A 90 33.84 6.15 -0.33
C GLY A 90 34.62 5.77 -1.58
N MET A 91 33.93 5.33 -2.64
CA MET A 91 34.56 5.08 -3.94
C MET A 91 35.15 6.37 -4.52
N LEU A 92 34.43 7.49 -4.46
CA LEU A 92 34.93 8.78 -4.96
C LEU A 92 36.16 9.26 -4.18
N ASP A 93 36.14 9.17 -2.86
CA ASP A 93 37.28 9.57 -2.02
C ASP A 93 38.51 8.68 -2.28
N LEU A 94 38.31 7.38 -2.54
CA LEU A 94 39.40 6.49 -2.97
C LEU A 94 39.90 6.82 -4.37
N MET A 95 39.01 7.00 -5.37
CA MET A 95 39.39 7.28 -6.75
C MET A 95 40.19 8.57 -6.91
N LEU A 96 39.89 9.58 -6.09
CA LEU A 96 40.55 10.88 -6.05
C LEU A 96 41.65 10.96 -4.98
N GLY A 97 41.85 9.88 -4.23
CA GLY A 97 42.83 9.76 -3.18
C GLY A 97 44.16 9.20 -3.66
N GLN A 98 45.07 9.07 -2.71
CA GLN A 98 46.42 8.55 -2.93
C GLN A 98 46.85 7.69 -1.73
N SER A 99 47.81 6.81 -1.97
CA SER A 99 48.45 6.00 -0.94
C SER A 99 49.20 6.86 0.07
N PRO A 100 49.54 6.33 1.27
CA PRO A 100 50.40 7.04 2.21
C PRO A 100 51.77 7.44 1.62
N SER A 101 52.23 6.70 0.61
CA SER A 101 53.45 6.99 -0.15
C SER A 101 53.27 8.01 -1.27
N GLY A 102 52.06 8.57 -1.45
CA GLY A 102 51.73 9.58 -2.44
C GLY A 102 51.33 9.05 -3.82
N THR A 103 51.16 7.74 -4.00
CA THR A 103 50.75 7.16 -5.29
C THR A 103 49.24 7.28 -5.47
N PRO A 104 48.73 7.97 -6.52
CA PRO A 104 47.29 8.07 -6.78
C PRO A 104 46.65 6.68 -6.98
N TYR A 105 45.46 6.47 -6.44
CA TYR A 105 44.76 5.19 -6.61
C TYR A 105 44.09 5.06 -7.98
N SER A 106 43.82 6.16 -8.68
CA SER A 106 43.30 6.14 -10.04
C SER A 106 43.92 7.23 -10.92
N SER A 107 43.67 7.15 -12.23
CA SER A 107 44.08 8.17 -13.20
C SER A 107 43.24 9.45 -13.16
N PHE A 108 42.10 9.43 -12.47
CA PHE A 108 41.23 10.59 -12.33
C PHE A 108 41.75 11.53 -11.24
N LYS A 109 41.95 12.80 -11.59
CA LYS A 109 42.45 13.84 -10.67
C LYS A 109 41.34 14.70 -10.06
N THR A 110 40.19 14.78 -10.72
CA THR A 110 39.09 15.64 -10.30
C THR A 110 37.76 14.93 -10.44
N GLN A 111 36.75 15.40 -9.70
CA GLN A 111 35.40 14.87 -9.77
C GLN A 111 34.80 15.09 -11.17
N GLU A 112 35.10 16.22 -11.80
CA GLU A 112 34.65 16.55 -13.16
C GLU A 112 35.20 15.56 -14.18
N ALA A 113 36.43 15.09 -14.02
CA ALA A 113 37.01 14.05 -14.88
C ALA A 113 36.24 12.72 -14.76
N VAL A 114 35.83 12.35 -13.55
CA VAL A 114 35.00 11.16 -13.30
C VAL A 114 33.61 11.34 -13.93
N VAL A 115 32.98 12.49 -13.74
CA VAL A 115 31.66 12.80 -14.32
C VAL A 115 31.73 12.77 -15.85
N SER A 116 32.72 13.42 -16.44
CA SER A 116 32.91 13.45 -17.90
C SER A 116 33.11 12.05 -18.47
N ALA A 117 33.94 11.22 -17.81
CA ALA A 117 34.11 9.82 -18.22
C ALA A 117 32.81 9.01 -18.11
N MET A 118 32.06 9.15 -17.02
CA MET A 118 30.78 8.45 -16.87
C MET A 118 29.76 8.85 -17.93
N VAL A 119 29.64 10.14 -18.23
CA VAL A 119 28.76 10.64 -19.30
C VAL A 119 29.22 10.10 -20.66
N ALA A 120 30.52 10.13 -20.95
CA ALA A 120 31.06 9.65 -22.22
C ALA A 120 30.82 8.15 -22.45
N HIS A 121 30.95 7.33 -21.40
CA HIS A 121 30.84 5.88 -21.50
C HIS A 121 29.42 5.33 -21.25
N HIS A 122 28.57 6.07 -20.54
CA HIS A 122 27.27 5.57 -20.06
C HIS A 122 26.11 6.57 -20.29
N SER A 123 26.22 7.48 -21.26
CA SER A 123 25.22 8.53 -21.56
C SER A 123 23.77 8.06 -21.73
N GLY A 124 23.54 6.82 -22.17
CA GLY A 124 22.19 6.25 -22.35
C GLY A 124 21.54 5.71 -21.08
N ALA A 125 22.27 5.60 -19.98
CA ALA A 125 21.73 5.07 -18.73
C ALA A 125 21.02 6.16 -17.91
N MET A 126 19.82 5.83 -17.40
CA MET A 126 19.07 6.72 -16.53
C MET A 126 19.91 7.14 -15.33
N GLY A 127 19.93 8.45 -15.03
CA GLY A 127 20.64 9.00 -13.87
C GLY A 127 22.12 9.34 -14.12
N ILE A 128 22.66 9.08 -15.31
CA ILE A 128 24.05 9.38 -15.68
C ILE A 128 24.21 10.78 -16.32
N ALA A 129 23.15 11.59 -16.37
CA ALA A 129 23.27 12.97 -16.79
C ALA A 129 24.24 13.76 -15.87
N GLU A 130 25.04 14.64 -16.46
CA GLU A 130 26.06 15.45 -15.75
C GLU A 130 25.49 16.15 -14.52
N ARG A 131 24.34 16.81 -14.67
CA ARG A 131 23.63 17.49 -13.57
C ARG A 131 23.30 16.54 -12.42
N THR A 132 22.85 15.33 -12.75
CA THR A 132 22.46 14.31 -11.76
C THR A 132 23.66 13.78 -11.01
N LEU A 133 24.74 13.44 -11.74
CA LEU A 133 25.99 12.96 -11.14
C LEU A 133 26.59 14.01 -10.21
N ASN A 134 26.68 15.28 -10.65
CA ASN A 134 27.17 16.37 -9.81
C ASN A 134 26.36 16.51 -8.51
N GLY A 135 25.03 16.45 -8.60
CA GLY A 135 24.15 16.47 -7.43
C GLY A 135 24.39 15.28 -6.49
N LYS A 136 24.37 14.05 -7.01
CA LYS A 136 24.55 12.83 -6.20
C LYS A 136 25.94 12.74 -5.59
N PHE A 137 27.00 13.12 -6.30
CA PHE A 137 28.37 13.13 -5.80
C PHE A 137 28.57 14.15 -4.69
N ALA A 138 28.01 15.36 -4.84
CA ALA A 138 28.05 16.36 -3.78
C ALA A 138 27.35 15.87 -2.50
N THR A 139 26.17 15.25 -2.63
CA THR A 139 25.45 14.67 -1.49
C THR A 139 26.21 13.51 -0.86
N ALA A 140 26.76 12.60 -1.67
CA ALA A 140 27.54 11.45 -1.22
C ALA A 140 28.75 11.89 -0.38
N ARG A 141 29.55 12.86 -0.86
CA ARG A 141 30.71 13.39 -0.13
C ARG A 141 30.32 14.09 1.17
N ARG A 142 29.25 14.89 1.17
CA ARG A 142 28.76 15.55 2.40
C ARG A 142 28.37 14.52 3.44
N ARG A 143 27.61 13.49 3.06
CA ARG A 143 27.18 12.42 3.96
C ARG A 143 28.35 11.62 4.50
N LEU A 144 29.30 11.22 3.64
CA LEU A 144 30.45 10.45 4.08
C LEU A 144 31.27 11.24 5.11
N ARG A 145 31.55 12.52 4.85
CA ARG A 145 32.23 13.40 5.79
C ARG A 145 31.49 13.49 7.13
N SER A 146 30.17 13.62 7.11
CA SER A 146 29.35 13.63 8.32
C SER A 146 29.31 12.30 9.07
N ALA A 147 29.62 11.18 8.41
CA ALA A 147 29.65 9.85 9.02
C ALA A 147 31.04 9.47 9.58
N THR A 148 32.11 10.10 9.08
CA THR A 148 33.49 9.87 9.51
C THR A 148 33.98 10.84 10.58
N VAL A 149 33.20 11.88 10.89
CA VAL A 149 33.44 12.85 11.98
C VAL A 149 32.65 12.41 13.20
#